data_AF-F7JY04-F1
#
_entry.id   AF-F7JY04-F1
#
_cell.length_a   1.000
_cell.length_b   1.000
_cell.length_c   1.000
_cell.angle_alpha   90.00
_cell.angle_beta   90.00
_cell.angle_gamma   90.00
#
_symmetry.space_group_name_H-M   'P 1'
#
loop_
_entity.id
_entity.type
_entity.pdbx_description
1 polymer ?
#
loop_
_entity_poly.entity_id
_entity_poly.type
_entity_poly.pdbx_seq_one_letter_code
_entity_poly.pdbx_strand_id
1 'polypeptide(L)'
;MFRLWAKEFKDNRMLRDTVICDDSDETRTHKIFNALEEICYEFDLSKPIWLDVTIAEFKKHAKARFYQDNFVDSIDFDYLEIQIIEE
;
A
#
# COMPACT_ATOMS: atom_id res chain seq x y z
N MET A 1 -16.26 -6.64 -5.38
CA MET A 1 -14.93 -7.17 -5.08
C MET A 1 -13.87 -6.11 -5.34
N PHE A 2 -13.41 -5.46 -4.27
CA PHE A 2 -12.27 -4.53 -4.32
C PHE A 2 -10.98 -5.34 -4.12
N ARG A 3 -9.98 -5.12 -4.96
CA ARG A 3 -8.68 -5.79 -4.86
C ARG A 3 -7.54 -4.78 -4.87
N LEU A 4 -6.71 -4.87 -3.84
CA LEU A 4 -5.53 -4.03 -3.69
C LEU A 4 -4.29 -4.92 -3.66
N TRP A 5 -3.37 -4.63 -4.57
CA TRP A 5 -2.12 -5.34 -4.72
C TRP A 5 -0.98 -4.51 -4.13
N ALA A 6 -0.29 -5.06 -3.14
CA ALA A 6 0.89 -4.48 -2.54
C ALA A 6 2.15 -5.25 -2.94
N LYS A 7 3.24 -4.52 -3.14
CA LYS A 7 4.56 -5.07 -3.50
C LYS A 7 5.65 -4.32 -2.77
N GLU A 8 6.59 -5.05 -2.19
CA GLU A 8 7.83 -4.46 -1.70
C GLU A 8 8.91 -4.56 -2.77
N PHE A 9 9.57 -3.44 -3.01
CA PHE A 9 10.70 -3.35 -3.92
C PHE A 9 11.98 -3.02 -3.17
N LYS A 10 13.05 -3.75 -3.49
CA LYS A 10 14.42 -3.49 -3.03
C LYS A 10 15.40 -3.71 -4.17
N ASP A 11 16.34 -2.79 -4.37
CA ASP A 11 17.36 -2.83 -5.43
C ASP A 11 16.74 -3.12 -6.80
N ASN A 12 15.61 -2.48 -7.09
CA ASN A 12 14.87 -2.64 -8.35
C ASN A 12 14.31 -4.06 -8.59
N ARG A 13 14.25 -4.89 -7.55
CA ARG A 13 13.66 -6.24 -7.53
C ARG A 13 12.45 -6.25 -6.61
N MET A 14 11.41 -6.98 -7.03
CA MET A 14 10.28 -7.28 -6.16
C MET A 14 10.71 -8.34 -5.14
N LEU A 15 10.55 -8.06 -3.85
CA LEU A 15 10.89 -8.99 -2.77
C LEU A 15 9.72 -9.92 -2.47
N ARG A 16 8.56 -9.33 -2.22
CA ARG A 16 7.31 -10.00 -1.91
C ARG A 16 6.14 -9.12 -2.32
N ASP A 17 5.02 -9.77 -2.58
CA ASP A 17 3.77 -9.12 -2.93
C ASP A 17 2.60 -9.84 -2.26
N THR A 18 1.53 -9.10 -2.00
CA THR A 18 0.29 -9.63 -1.43
C THR A 18 -0.91 -8.93 -2.05
N VAL A 19 -2.03 -9.65 -2.16
CA VAL A 19 -3.27 -9.14 -2.72
C VAL A 19 -4.35 -9.25 -1.66
N ILE A 20 -4.83 -8.11 -1.20
CA ILE A 20 -5.94 -8.04 -0.26
C ILE A 20 -7.24 -7.86 -1.04
N CYS A 21 -8.22 -8.70 -0.72
CA CYS A 21 -9.55 -8.67 -1.31
C CYS A 21 -10.55 -8.21 -0.25
N ASP A 22 -11.21 -7.09 -0.49
CA ASP A 22 -12.27 -6.58 0.37
C ASP A 22 -13.60 -6.52 -0.41
N ASP A 23 -14.61 -7.25 0.06
CA ASP A 23 -15.98 -7.22 -0.50
C ASP A 23 -16.95 -6.44 0.40
N SER A 24 -16.43 -5.66 1.34
CA SER A 24 -17.25 -4.87 2.26
C SER A 24 -18.00 -3.76 1.50
N ASP A 25 -19.20 -3.38 1.93
CA ASP A 25 -19.99 -2.28 1.33
C ASP A 25 -19.55 -0.91 1.92
N GLU A 26 -18.25 -0.74 2.16
CA GLU A 26 -17.67 0.49 2.72
C GLU A 26 -17.19 1.46 1.62
N THR A 27 -16.89 2.70 2.01
CA THR A 27 -16.30 3.68 1.07
C THR A 27 -14.91 3.22 0.60
N ARG A 28 -14.51 3.57 -0.64
CA ARG A 28 -13.15 3.34 -1.18
C ARG A 28 -12.03 3.57 -0.17
N THR A 29 -12.07 4.71 0.53
CA THR A 29 -11.03 5.10 1.47
C THR A 29 -10.89 4.08 2.61
N HIS A 30 -12.01 3.67 3.22
CA HIS A 30 -12.00 2.66 4.28
C HIS A 30 -11.44 1.31 3.77
N LYS A 31 -11.82 0.87 2.57
CA LYS A 31 -11.26 -0.35 1.96
C LYS A 31 -9.75 -0.28 1.77
N ILE A 32 -9.23 0.86 1.32
CA ILE A 32 -7.80 1.06 1.13
C ILE A 32 -7.07 1.04 2.48
N PHE A 33 -7.63 1.67 3.52
CA PHE A 33 -7.05 1.65 4.86
C PHE A 33 -7.05 0.23 5.43
N ASN A 34 -8.17 -0.48 5.37
CA ASN A 34 -8.26 -1.88 5.82
C ASN A 34 -7.23 -2.76 5.10
N ALA A 35 -7.17 -2.68 3.77
CA ALA A 35 -6.22 -3.44 2.99
C ALA A 35 -4.77 -3.09 3.34
N LEU A 36 -4.46 -1.80 3.47
CA LEU A 36 -3.12 -1.34 3.87
C LEU A 36 -2.75 -1.84 5.27
N GLU A 37 -3.69 -1.87 6.21
CA GLU A 37 -3.46 -2.43 7.54
C GLU A 37 -3.14 -3.92 7.48
N GLU A 38 -3.88 -4.71 6.70
CA GLU A 38 -3.60 -6.12 6.49
C GLU A 38 -2.22 -6.35 5.88
N ILE A 39 -1.84 -5.54 4.87
CA ILE A 39 -0.51 -5.59 4.25
C ILE A 39 0.58 -5.30 5.29
N CYS A 40 0.39 -4.25 6.11
CA CYS A 40 1.36 -3.91 7.15
C CYS A 40 1.48 -5.03 8.18
N TYR A 41 0.37 -5.68 8.53
CA TYR A 41 0.36 -6.82 9.44
C TYR A 41 1.07 -8.04 8.84
N GLU A 42 0.81 -8.36 7.58
CA GLU A 42 1.42 -9.51 6.88
C GLU A 42 2.91 -9.31 6.64
N PHE A 43 3.34 -8.08 6.33
CA PHE A 43 4.73 -7.77 6.04
C PHE A 43 5.57 -7.44 7.28
N ASP A 44 4.94 -7.38 8.46
CA ASP A 44 5.51 -6.96 9.74
C ASP A 44 6.09 -5.53 9.68
N LEU A 45 5.28 -4.60 9.14
CA LEU A 45 5.65 -3.22 8.90
C LEU A 45 4.80 -2.25 9.74
N SER A 46 5.41 -1.13 10.10
CA SER A 46 4.68 0.00 10.67
C SER A 46 3.76 0.64 9.62
N LYS A 47 2.62 1.17 10.06
CA LYS A 47 1.66 1.84 9.16
C LYS A 47 2.32 3.04 8.49
N PRO A 48 2.35 3.13 7.14
CA PRO A 48 2.94 4.27 6.47
C PRO A 48 2.05 5.51 6.62
N ILE A 49 2.70 6.67 6.68
CA ILE A 49 2.10 7.98 6.70
C ILE A 49 1.73 8.37 5.27
N TRP A 50 0.47 8.78 5.08
CA TRP A 50 -0.01 9.34 3.83
C TRP A 50 0.40 10.81 3.70
N LEU A 51 1.42 11.06 2.90
CA LEU A 51 1.83 12.42 2.54
C LEU A 51 0.94 12.96 1.40
N ASP A 52 0.80 14.28 1.31
CA ASP A 52 0.02 14.93 0.24
C ASP A 52 0.44 14.48 -1.17
N VAL A 53 1.75 14.26 -1.38
CA VAL A 53 2.29 13.75 -2.65
C VAL A 53 1.78 12.35 -2.98
N THR A 54 1.78 11.45 -1.99
CA THR A 54 1.31 10.07 -2.14
C THR A 54 -0.20 10.05 -2.41
N ILE A 55 -0.96 10.91 -1.71
CA ILE A 55 -2.41 11.06 -1.92
C ILE A 55 -2.71 11.58 -3.33
N ALA A 56 -1.94 12.57 -3.81
CA ALA A 56 -2.11 13.14 -5.15
C ALA A 56 -1.82 12.11 -6.25
N GLU A 57 -0.74 11.33 -6.12
CA GLU A 57 -0.42 10.23 -7.04
C GLU A 57 -1.51 9.15 -7.02
N PHE A 58 -1.97 8.75 -5.83
CA PHE A 58 -3.00 7.74 -5.68
C PHE A 58 -4.30 8.15 -6.35
N LYS A 59 -4.74 9.40 -6.19
CA LYS A 59 -5.94 9.93 -6.85
C LYS A 59 -5.83 9.91 -8.38
N LYS A 60 -4.61 10.04 -8.92
CA LYS A 60 -4.38 10.13 -10.37
C LYS A 60 -4.19 8.77 -11.03
N HIS A 61 -3.53 7.83 -10.34
CA HIS A 61 -3.09 6.57 -10.92
C HIS A 61 -3.68 5.32 -10.25
N ALA A 62 -4.52 5.48 -9.21
CA ALA A 62 -4.98 4.39 -8.34
C ALA A 62 -3.81 3.56 -7.76
N LYS A 63 -2.66 4.23 -7.60
CA LYS A 63 -1.37 3.66 -7.24
C LYS A 63 -0.62 4.62 -6.34
N ALA A 64 -0.07 4.12 -5.25
CA ALA A 64 0.74 4.87 -4.30
C ALA A 64 2.04 4.14 -4.03
N ARG A 65 3.09 4.92 -3.74
CA ARG A 65 4.39 4.41 -3.31
C ARG A 65 4.73 5.05 -1.98
N PHE A 66 5.12 4.21 -1.04
CA PHE A 66 5.57 4.58 0.29
C PHE A 66 7.05 4.29 0.38
N TYR A 67 7.85 5.35 0.46
CA TYR A 67 9.29 5.28 0.65
C TYR A 67 9.63 5.32 2.14
N GLN A 68 10.90 5.22 2.49
CA GLN A 68 11.37 5.32 3.87
C GLN A 68 10.82 6.55 4.62
N ASP A 69 10.67 7.71 3.97
CA ASP A 69 10.08 8.92 4.56
C ASP A 69 8.61 8.76 4.99
N ASN A 70 7.90 7.79 4.41
CA ASN A 70 6.53 7.48 4.82
C ASN A 70 6.49 6.59 6.07
N PHE A 71 7.59 5.92 6.45
CA PHE A 71 7.62 5.03 7.60
C PHE A 71 8.34 5.70 8.78
N VAL A 72 7.77 5.54 9.97
CA VAL A 72 8.40 6.00 11.21
C VAL A 72 9.61 5.13 11.56
N ASP A 73 9.50 3.83 11.27
CA ASP A 73 10.56 2.85 11.47
C ASP A 73 11.41 2.67 10.21
N SER A 74 12.67 2.24 10.40
CA SER A 74 13.53 1.87 9.28
C SER A 74 13.01 0.62 8.59
N ILE A 75 12.89 0.69 7.28
CA ILE A 75 12.46 -0.41 6.42
C ILE A 75 13.68 -0.99 5.70
N ASP A 76 13.71 -2.31 5.50
CA ASP A 76 14.80 -3.00 4.80
C ASP A 76 14.66 -2.97 3.26
N PHE A 77 13.70 -2.22 2.72
CA PHE A 77 13.37 -2.12 1.29
C PHE A 77 13.32 -0.67 0.83
N ASP A 78 13.30 -0.43 -0.49
CA ASP A 78 13.29 0.93 -1.05
C ASP A 78 11.91 1.60 -0.94
N TYR A 79 10.87 0.87 -1.33
CA TYR A 79 9.50 1.33 -1.23
C TYR A 79 8.47 0.20 -1.23
N LEU A 80 7.36 0.44 -0.55
CA LEU A 80 6.13 -0.33 -0.65
C LEU A 80 5.23 0.32 -1.70
N GLU A 81 4.88 -0.42 -2.74
CA GLU A 81 3.96 0.03 -3.78
C GLU A 81 2.59 -0.61 -3.57
N ILE A 82 1.53 0.19 -3.51
CA ILE A 82 0.15 -0.29 -3.52
C ILE A 82 -0.57 0.13 -4.79
N GLN A 83 -1.42 -0.73 -5.31
CA GLN A 83 -2.18 -0.48 -6.52
C GLN A 83 -3.55 -1.16 -6.45
N ILE A 84 -4.60 -0.41 -6.78
CA ILE A 84 -5.93 -1.01 -6.98
C ILE A 84 -5.93 -1.71 -8.34
N ILE A 85 -6.23 -3.01 -8.35
CA ILE A 85 -6.30 -3.82 -9.57
C ILE A 85 -7.75 -4.10 -9.99
N GLU A 86 -8.69 -4.03 -9.06
CA GLU A 86 -10.11 -4.31 -9.29
C GLU A 86 -10.96 -3.45 -8.34
N GLU A 87 -12.00 -2.78 -8.85
CA GLU A 87 -12.97 -1.97 -8.11
C GLU A 87 -14.40 -2.32 -8.53
#